data_AF-A0A1J3H3T1-F1
#
_entry.id   AF-A0A1J3H3T1-F1
#
_cell.length_a   1.000
_cell.length_b   1.000
_cell.length_c   1.000
_cell.angle_alpha   90.00
_cell.angle_beta   90.00
_cell.angle_gamma   90.00
#
_symmetry.space_group_name_H-M   'P 1'
#
loop_
_entity.id
_entity.type
_entity.pdbx_description
1 polymer ?
#
loop_
_entity_poly.entity_id
_entity_poly.type
_entity_poly.pdbx_seq_one_letter_code
_entity_poly.pdbx_strand_id
1 'polypeptide(L)'
;MSSSTSAPEQSGENISKKAAKKEAAKLEKLRRKQEQEEAARKTSSLSLEDESFSGNYGDVTLTELQSTEDPSAGKWREAVEGKKWTDLSHLVEETVGSEVLIRGRVNTNRPVSNKKGFLVLRQSGFTVQCVATQSEETKVGVNFIKYLKQLSNESFVDVMGVVVLPKEEVKGTTQQVEIQVRKVYCVNSALPKLPLLVEDASRSEKEMEAGLSGANQDTRLNNRVIDLRTPANQAIFRIQGQVQKAFREFLDSKDFVEIHTPKLMAGSSEGGSAVFRLDYKGQPACLAQSPQ
;
A
#
# COMPACT_ATOMS: atom_id res chain seq x y z
N MET A 1 -17.79 78.29 33.48
CA MET A 1 -17.18 77.06 34.03
C MET A 1 -17.76 75.88 33.28
N SER A 2 -17.06 75.34 32.28
CA SER A 2 -17.46 74.11 31.60
C SER A 2 -16.36 73.64 30.65
N SER A 3 -15.74 72.49 30.95
CA SER A 3 -15.42 71.40 30.02
C SER A 3 -14.31 70.49 30.58
N SER A 4 -14.61 69.19 30.64
CA SER A 4 -13.79 68.03 30.22
C SER A 4 -14.45 66.75 30.76
N THR A 5 -15.23 66.07 29.93
CA THR A 5 -14.91 64.81 29.20
C THR A 5 -14.66 63.59 30.07
N SER A 6 -15.62 62.65 30.02
CA SER A 6 -15.36 61.21 30.09
C SER A 6 -16.31 60.49 29.11
N ALA A 7 -15.74 59.63 28.26
CA ALA A 7 -16.42 58.52 27.58
C ALA A 7 -16.17 57.25 28.44
N PRO A 8 -16.98 56.16 28.38
CA PRO A 8 -17.04 55.30 27.19
C PRO A 8 -18.36 54.50 26.97
N GLU A 9 -18.77 54.26 25.71
CA GLU A 9 -19.73 53.19 25.37
C GLU A 9 -19.33 52.48 24.07
N GLN A 10 -18.70 51.30 24.18
CA GLN A 10 -18.36 50.41 23.03
C GLN A 10 -18.43 48.90 23.39
N SER A 11 -19.25 48.48 24.37
CA SER A 11 -19.30 47.07 24.83
C SER A 11 -20.54 46.28 24.40
N GLY A 12 -21.63 46.92 23.97
CA GLY A 12 -22.93 46.26 23.70
C GLY A 12 -23.06 45.56 22.34
N GLU A 13 -22.60 46.17 21.24
CA GLU A 13 -22.84 45.65 19.89
C GLU A 13 -22.03 44.38 19.54
N ASN A 14 -20.85 44.22 20.13
CA ASN A 14 -19.98 43.08 19.85
C ASN A 14 -20.49 41.75 20.45
N ILE A 15 -21.32 41.82 21.50
CA ILE A 15 -21.91 40.63 22.14
C ILE A 15 -23.05 40.07 21.28
N SER A 16 -23.86 40.95 20.65
CA SER A 16 -24.99 40.57 19.80
C SER A 16 -24.56 39.85 18.51
N LYS A 17 -23.53 40.36 17.82
CA LYS A 17 -22.99 39.72 16.59
C LYS A 17 -22.37 38.34 16.85
N LYS A 18 -21.78 38.14 18.04
CA LYS A 18 -21.16 36.86 18.43
C LYS A 18 -22.20 35.78 18.74
N ALA A 19 -23.35 36.16 19.30
CA ALA A 19 -24.47 35.26 19.55
C ALA A 19 -25.11 34.78 18.23
N ALA A 20 -25.38 35.69 17.29
CA ALA A 20 -25.94 35.37 15.98
C ALA A 20 -25.04 34.42 15.16
N LYS A 21 -23.72 34.63 15.19
CA LYS A 21 -22.75 33.76 14.51
C LYS A 21 -22.71 32.34 15.09
N LYS A 22 -22.90 32.20 16.41
CA LYS A 22 -22.93 30.90 17.09
C LYS A 22 -24.20 30.11 16.77
N GLU A 23 -25.33 30.80 16.62
CA GLU A 23 -26.61 30.20 16.25
C GLU A 23 -26.62 29.72 14.79
N ALA A 24 -26.11 30.54 13.87
CA ALA A 24 -25.94 30.16 12.46
C ALA A 24 -25.05 28.91 12.31
N ALA A 25 -23.92 28.84 13.02
CA ALA A 25 -23.04 27.67 13.00
C ALA A 25 -23.71 26.40 13.58
N LYS A 26 -24.61 26.56 14.56
CA LYS A 26 -25.34 25.43 15.15
C LYS A 26 -26.40 24.90 14.18
N LEU A 27 -27.11 25.80 13.48
CA LEU A 27 -28.09 25.45 12.44
C LEU A 27 -27.42 24.75 11.24
N GLU A 28 -26.27 25.25 10.78
CA GLU A 28 -25.52 24.62 9.69
C GLU A 28 -25.02 23.22 10.06
N LYS A 29 -24.52 23.03 11.30
CA LYS A 29 -24.12 21.72 11.81
C LYS A 29 -25.29 20.74 11.89
N LEU A 30 -26.48 21.22 12.24
CA LEU A 30 -27.70 20.41 12.33
C LEU A 30 -28.20 20.01 10.94
N ARG A 31 -28.16 20.94 9.97
CA ARG A 31 -28.47 20.66 8.56
C ARG A 31 -27.52 19.63 7.97
N ARG A 32 -26.22 19.78 8.22
CA ARG A 32 -25.19 18.84 7.73
C ARG A 32 -25.34 17.45 8.37
N LYS A 33 -25.79 17.37 9.62
CA LYS A 33 -26.10 16.10 10.30
C LYS A 33 -27.38 15.46 9.73
N GLN A 34 -28.42 16.23 9.45
CA GLN A 34 -29.64 15.75 8.80
C GLN A 34 -29.37 15.28 7.37
N GLU A 35 -28.60 16.04 6.58
CA GLU A 35 -28.17 15.65 5.23
C GLU A 35 -27.32 14.36 5.27
N GLN A 36 -26.46 14.18 6.28
CA GLN A 36 -25.70 12.94 6.49
C GLN A 36 -26.57 11.76 6.92
N GLU A 37 -27.56 11.97 7.80
CA GLU A 37 -28.51 10.93 8.22
C GLU A 37 -29.45 10.52 7.07
N GLU A 38 -29.84 11.46 6.22
CA GLU A 38 -30.67 11.20 5.04
C GLU A 38 -29.87 10.50 3.93
N ALA A 39 -28.59 10.88 3.75
CA ALA A 39 -27.67 10.14 2.87
C ALA A 39 -27.39 8.72 3.40
N ALA A 40 -27.24 8.55 4.71
CA ALA A 40 -27.09 7.24 5.34
C ALA A 40 -28.36 6.38 5.18
N ARG A 41 -29.55 6.97 5.32
CA ARG A 41 -30.84 6.30 5.07
C ARG A 41 -31.07 5.93 3.61
N LYS A 42 -30.67 6.80 2.66
CA LYS A 42 -30.70 6.48 1.22
C LYS A 42 -29.70 5.38 0.86
N THR A 43 -28.54 5.34 1.53
CA THR A 43 -27.57 4.26 1.40
C THR A 43 -28.12 2.95 1.97
N SER A 44 -28.85 3.00 3.10
CA SER A 44 -29.47 1.80 3.68
C SER A 44 -30.71 1.32 2.92
N SER A 45 -31.47 2.19 2.25
CA SER A 45 -32.65 1.79 1.46
C SER A 45 -32.32 1.21 0.09
N LEU A 46 -31.08 1.35 -0.37
CA LEU A 46 -30.56 0.66 -1.56
C LEU A 46 -30.22 -0.82 -1.28
N SER A 47 -30.25 -1.27 -0.02
CA SER A 47 -29.76 -2.59 0.43
C SER A 47 -30.67 -3.80 0.16
N LEU A 48 -31.59 -3.73 -0.80
CA LEU A 48 -32.03 -4.96 -1.49
C LEU A 48 -31.07 -5.19 -2.67
N GLU A 49 -29.79 -5.30 -2.33
CA GLU A 49 -28.69 -5.36 -3.29
C GLU A 49 -28.37 -6.81 -3.62
N ASP A 50 -28.45 -7.14 -4.90
CA ASP A 50 -28.07 -8.40 -5.54
C ASP A 50 -26.88 -9.11 -4.84
N GLU A 51 -27.18 -10.20 -4.12
CA GLU A 51 -26.22 -11.10 -3.44
C GLU A 51 -25.46 -12.01 -4.43
N SER A 52 -25.77 -11.91 -5.73
CA SER A 52 -25.06 -12.66 -6.76
C SER A 52 -23.55 -12.38 -6.69
N PHE A 53 -22.76 -13.44 -6.71
CA PHE A 53 -21.28 -13.41 -6.68
C PHE A 53 -20.65 -12.89 -5.38
N SER A 54 -21.37 -12.87 -4.24
CA SER A 54 -20.80 -12.52 -2.93
C SER A 54 -19.60 -13.37 -2.50
N GLY A 55 -19.48 -14.60 -3.03
CA GLY A 55 -18.32 -15.49 -2.85
C GLY A 55 -17.06 -15.07 -3.62
N ASN A 56 -17.15 -14.17 -4.60
CA ASN A 56 -16.03 -13.79 -5.47
C ASN A 56 -15.15 -12.67 -4.89
N TYR A 57 -15.53 -12.07 -3.77
CA TYR A 57 -14.74 -11.01 -3.14
C TYR A 57 -14.79 -11.05 -1.63
N GLY A 58 -13.84 -10.37 -0.98
CA GLY A 58 -13.88 -10.11 0.45
C GLY A 58 -12.52 -10.24 1.13
N ASP A 59 -12.50 -9.96 2.42
CA ASP A 59 -11.30 -10.09 3.23
C ASP A 59 -11.07 -11.56 3.61
N VAL A 60 -9.82 -11.99 3.51
CA VAL A 60 -9.41 -13.33 3.93
C VAL A 60 -9.29 -13.34 5.45
N THR A 61 -9.99 -14.26 6.09
CA THR A 61 -9.93 -14.42 7.53
C THR A 61 -8.66 -15.13 8.00
N LEU A 62 -8.27 -14.96 9.26
CA LEU A 62 -7.13 -15.72 9.82
C LEU A 62 -7.38 -17.22 9.79
N THR A 63 -8.62 -17.67 10.01
CA THR A 63 -9.01 -19.09 9.90
C THR A 63 -8.78 -19.61 8.49
N GLU A 64 -9.15 -18.82 7.47
CA GLU A 64 -8.87 -19.15 6.08
C GLU A 64 -7.36 -19.26 5.80
N LEU A 65 -6.49 -18.49 6.48
CA LEU A 65 -5.04 -18.59 6.26
C LEU A 65 -4.38 -19.78 6.98
N GLN A 66 -4.99 -20.31 8.03
CA GLN A 66 -4.42 -21.41 8.83
C GLN A 66 -4.55 -22.77 8.14
N SER A 67 -3.53 -23.62 8.27
CA SER A 67 -3.62 -25.00 7.77
C SER A 67 -4.77 -25.73 8.46
N THR A 68 -5.69 -26.28 7.68
CA THR A 68 -6.89 -26.98 8.15
C THR A 68 -7.19 -28.13 7.21
N GLU A 69 -7.75 -29.21 7.75
CA GLU A 69 -8.24 -30.36 6.98
C GLU A 69 -9.68 -30.18 6.49
N ASP A 70 -10.33 -29.07 6.87
CA ASP A 70 -11.70 -28.77 6.46
C ASP A 70 -11.74 -28.21 5.03
N PRO A 71 -12.31 -28.94 4.05
CA PRO A 71 -12.45 -28.46 2.67
C PRO A 71 -13.48 -27.32 2.52
N SER A 72 -14.26 -27.02 3.57
CA SER A 72 -15.23 -25.92 3.61
C SER A 72 -14.69 -24.64 4.26
N ALA A 73 -13.38 -24.55 4.47
CA ALA A 73 -12.70 -23.53 5.26
C ALA A 73 -12.69 -22.09 4.68
N GLY A 74 -13.63 -21.74 3.80
CA GLY A 74 -13.91 -20.38 3.38
C GLY A 74 -13.77 -20.15 1.87
N LYS A 75 -14.44 -19.10 1.38
CA LYS A 75 -14.54 -18.74 -0.04
C LYS A 75 -13.18 -18.46 -0.68
N TRP A 76 -12.21 -17.95 0.09
CA TRP A 76 -10.86 -17.72 -0.43
C TRP A 76 -10.14 -19.05 -0.67
N ARG A 77 -10.17 -19.98 0.29
CA ARG A 77 -9.54 -21.30 0.14
C ARG A 77 -10.10 -22.06 -1.05
N GLU A 78 -11.43 -22.15 -1.14
CA GLU A 78 -12.12 -22.78 -2.28
C GLU A 78 -11.68 -22.16 -3.62
N ALA A 79 -11.41 -20.85 -3.64
CA ALA A 79 -10.99 -20.17 -4.86
C ALA A 79 -9.53 -20.45 -5.26
N VAL A 80 -8.62 -20.65 -4.31
CA VAL A 80 -7.16 -20.72 -4.54
C VAL A 80 -6.57 -22.13 -4.43
N GLU A 81 -7.21 -23.03 -3.70
CA GLU A 81 -6.68 -24.37 -3.43
C GLU A 81 -6.51 -25.18 -4.73
N GLY A 82 -5.38 -25.87 -4.85
CA GLY A 82 -5.02 -26.65 -6.04
C GLY A 82 -4.67 -25.82 -7.28
N LYS A 83 -4.74 -24.48 -7.22
CA LYS A 83 -4.42 -23.61 -8.37
C LYS A 83 -2.97 -23.14 -8.35
N LYS A 84 -2.42 -22.96 -9.55
CA LYS A 84 -1.06 -22.48 -9.75
C LYS A 84 -1.01 -20.96 -9.63
N TRP A 85 -0.09 -20.46 -8.82
CA TRP A 85 0.24 -19.03 -8.75
C TRP A 85 1.03 -18.61 -9.98
N THR A 86 0.63 -17.48 -10.57
CA THR A 86 1.35 -16.83 -11.67
C THR A 86 2.10 -15.62 -11.14
N ASP A 87 3.40 -15.54 -11.41
CA ASP A 87 4.20 -14.33 -11.12
C ASP A 87 3.88 -13.25 -12.15
N LEU A 88 3.79 -11.99 -11.72
CA LEU A 88 3.46 -10.88 -12.62
C LEU A 88 4.50 -10.69 -13.74
N SER A 89 5.74 -11.13 -13.54
CA SER A 89 6.77 -11.11 -14.59
C SER A 89 6.47 -12.02 -15.78
N HIS A 90 5.63 -13.04 -15.59
CA HIS A 90 5.27 -14.01 -16.63
C HIS A 90 3.99 -13.63 -17.38
N LEU A 91 3.37 -12.49 -17.08
CA LEU A 91 2.16 -12.02 -17.77
C LEU A 91 2.53 -11.31 -19.07
N VAL A 92 2.62 -12.12 -20.13
CA VAL A 92 3.01 -11.71 -21.48
C VAL A 92 1.89 -12.00 -22.48
N GLU A 93 2.04 -11.56 -23.72
CA GLU A 93 1.03 -11.73 -24.78
C GLU A 93 0.66 -13.21 -25.00
N GLU A 94 1.61 -14.13 -24.85
CA GLU A 94 1.37 -15.57 -24.98
C GLU A 94 0.45 -16.15 -23.89
N THR A 95 0.24 -15.42 -22.79
CA THR A 95 -0.66 -15.84 -21.71
C THR A 95 -2.11 -15.39 -21.91
N VAL A 96 -2.41 -14.64 -22.98
CA VAL A 96 -3.75 -14.15 -23.29
C VAL A 96 -4.75 -15.31 -23.43
N GLY A 97 -5.95 -15.12 -22.86
CA GLY A 97 -7.01 -16.12 -22.80
C GLY A 97 -6.89 -17.11 -21.65
N SER A 98 -5.74 -17.18 -20.96
CA SER A 98 -5.58 -18.04 -19.78
C SER A 98 -6.20 -17.41 -18.53
N GLU A 99 -6.78 -18.26 -17.66
CA GLU A 99 -7.16 -17.86 -16.31
C GLU A 99 -5.95 -17.95 -15.38
N VAL A 100 -5.66 -16.87 -14.67
CA VAL A 100 -4.50 -16.75 -13.78
C VAL A 100 -4.94 -16.45 -12.35
N LEU A 101 -4.18 -16.98 -11.40
CA LEU A 101 -4.24 -16.62 -9.99
C LEU A 101 -2.95 -15.87 -9.65
N ILE A 102 -3.09 -14.58 -9.32
CA ILE A 102 -1.96 -13.71 -9.02
C ILE A 102 -2.08 -13.12 -7.62
N ARG A 103 -0.93 -12.79 -7.03
CA ARG A 103 -0.83 -12.17 -5.71
C ARG A 103 0.05 -10.94 -5.79
N GLY A 104 -0.45 -9.80 -5.31
CA GLY A 104 0.27 -8.55 -5.42
C GLY A 104 -0.20 -7.49 -4.42
N ARG A 105 0.57 -6.40 -4.34
CA ARG A 105 0.14 -5.20 -3.64
C ARG A 105 -0.69 -4.34 -4.57
N VAL A 106 -1.74 -3.73 -4.03
CA VAL A 106 -2.47 -2.65 -4.71
C VAL A 106 -1.54 -1.45 -4.85
N ASN A 107 -1.01 -1.20 -6.04
CA ASN A 107 -0.16 -0.05 -6.30
C ASN A 107 -1.01 1.23 -6.38
N THR A 108 -2.06 1.17 -7.18
CA THR A 108 -3.05 2.24 -7.31
C THR A 108 -4.43 1.63 -7.52
N ASN A 109 -5.42 2.20 -6.84
CA ASN A 109 -6.82 1.88 -7.04
C ASN A 109 -7.54 3.11 -7.61
N ARG A 110 -8.11 2.99 -8.82
CA ARG A 110 -8.82 4.08 -9.51
C ARG A 110 -10.28 3.70 -9.74
N PRO A 111 -11.21 4.20 -8.91
CA PRO A 111 -12.63 4.02 -9.15
C PRO A 111 -13.09 4.94 -10.29
N VAL A 112 -13.50 4.37 -11.43
CA VAL A 112 -13.94 5.17 -12.59
C VAL A 112 -15.46 5.30 -12.66
N SER A 113 -16.20 4.23 -12.36
CA SER A 113 -17.68 4.28 -12.36
C SER A 113 -18.27 3.30 -11.34
N ASN A 114 -19.59 3.19 -11.28
CA ASN A 114 -20.27 2.17 -10.47
C ASN A 114 -20.30 0.79 -11.13
N LYS A 115 -19.96 0.71 -12.43
CA LYS A 115 -19.95 -0.54 -13.20
C LYS A 115 -18.54 -1.04 -13.56
N LYS A 116 -17.51 -0.22 -13.34
CA LYS A 116 -16.12 -0.54 -13.67
C LYS A 116 -15.15 -0.03 -12.62
N GLY A 117 -14.18 -0.86 -12.25
CA GLY A 117 -13.07 -0.53 -11.36
C GLY A 117 -11.74 -0.92 -11.97
N PHE A 118 -10.70 -0.11 -11.72
CA PHE A 118 -9.35 -0.34 -12.19
C PHE A 118 -8.41 -0.44 -11.00
N LEU A 119 -7.59 -1.48 -11.00
CA LEU A 119 -6.60 -1.75 -9.98
C LEU A 119 -5.28 -2.02 -10.67
N VAL A 120 -4.19 -1.40 -10.22
CA VAL A 120 -2.85 -1.79 -10.65
C VAL A 120 -2.26 -2.63 -9.54
N LEU A 121 -1.89 -3.87 -9.86
CA LEU A 121 -1.18 -4.74 -8.94
C LEU A 121 0.31 -4.69 -9.17
N ARG A 122 1.07 -4.82 -8.09
CA ARG A 122 2.53 -4.79 -8.08
C ARG A 122 3.13 -5.99 -7.36
N GLN A 123 4.10 -6.64 -7.99
CA GLN A 123 4.88 -7.74 -7.42
C GLN A 123 6.33 -7.61 -7.88
N SER A 124 7.27 -7.60 -6.94
CA SER A 124 8.72 -7.71 -7.22
C SER A 124 9.34 -6.70 -8.20
N GLY A 125 8.66 -5.61 -8.53
CA GLY A 125 9.10 -4.61 -9.53
C GLY A 125 8.26 -4.60 -10.81
N PHE A 126 7.41 -5.59 -11.01
CA PHE A 126 6.46 -5.69 -12.10
C PHE A 126 5.09 -5.16 -11.67
N THR A 127 4.36 -4.58 -12.62
CA THR A 127 2.99 -4.11 -12.44
C THR A 127 2.10 -4.55 -13.58
N VAL A 128 0.83 -4.86 -13.26
CA VAL A 128 -0.20 -5.22 -14.24
C VAL A 128 -1.50 -4.52 -13.93
N GLN A 129 -2.24 -4.11 -14.96
CA GLN A 129 -3.56 -3.54 -14.82
C GLN A 129 -4.61 -4.64 -14.70
N CYS A 130 -5.49 -4.50 -13.72
CA CYS A 130 -6.60 -5.37 -13.43
C CYS A 130 -7.89 -4.57 -13.61
N VAL A 131 -8.80 -5.06 -14.44
CA VAL A 131 -10.06 -4.40 -14.79
C VAL A 131 -11.22 -5.25 -14.33
N ALA A 132 -12.06 -4.72 -13.44
CA ALA A 132 -13.30 -5.36 -13.04
C ALA A 132 -14.48 -4.65 -13.72
N THR A 133 -15.24 -5.37 -14.52
CA THR A 133 -16.46 -4.85 -15.18
C THR A 133 -17.65 -5.62 -14.64
N GLN A 134 -18.70 -4.92 -14.19
CA GLN A 134 -19.94 -5.52 -13.75
C GLN A 134 -20.64 -6.22 -14.92
N SER A 135 -20.74 -7.55 -14.87
CA SER A 135 -21.49 -8.35 -15.82
C SER A 135 -21.66 -9.79 -15.30
N GLU A 136 -22.62 -10.51 -15.87
CA GLU A 136 -22.81 -11.94 -15.61
C GLU A 136 -21.62 -12.77 -16.13
N GLU A 137 -21.07 -12.41 -17.29
CA GLU A 137 -19.93 -13.10 -17.92
C GLU A 137 -18.66 -13.05 -17.06
N THR A 138 -18.39 -11.89 -16.45
CA THR A 138 -17.25 -11.71 -15.53
C THR A 138 -17.55 -12.20 -14.12
N LYS A 139 -18.80 -12.54 -13.80
CA LYS A 139 -19.25 -12.90 -12.44
C LYS A 139 -18.94 -11.80 -11.41
N VAL A 140 -19.14 -10.54 -11.81
CA VAL A 140 -18.87 -9.35 -10.99
C VAL A 140 -20.17 -8.58 -10.77
N GLY A 141 -20.62 -8.53 -9.52
CA GLY A 141 -21.81 -7.77 -9.09
C GLY A 141 -21.50 -6.32 -8.67
N VAL A 142 -22.54 -5.57 -8.29
CA VAL A 142 -22.41 -4.18 -7.81
C VAL A 142 -21.56 -4.10 -6.54
N ASN A 143 -21.79 -5.02 -5.60
CA ASN A 143 -21.10 -5.06 -4.31
C ASN A 143 -19.62 -5.42 -4.45
N PHE A 144 -19.25 -6.22 -5.45
CA PHE A 144 -17.86 -6.48 -5.82
C PHE A 144 -17.15 -5.17 -6.19
N ILE A 145 -17.78 -4.36 -7.07
CA ILE A 145 -17.20 -3.07 -7.48
C ILE A 145 -17.10 -2.14 -6.25
N LYS A 146 -18.12 -2.08 -5.38
CA LYS A 146 -18.05 -1.30 -4.15
C LYS A 146 -16.90 -1.74 -3.24
N TYR A 147 -16.72 -3.05 -3.05
CA TYR A 147 -15.62 -3.61 -2.27
C TYR A 147 -14.25 -3.22 -2.86
N LEU A 148 -14.08 -3.35 -4.18
CA LEU A 148 -12.84 -2.92 -4.85
C LEU A 148 -12.51 -1.46 -4.54
N LYS A 149 -13.48 -0.54 -4.51
CA LYS A 149 -13.24 0.88 -4.19
C LYS A 149 -12.74 1.13 -2.77
N GLN A 150 -12.97 0.19 -1.87
CA GLN A 150 -12.56 0.28 -0.46
C GLN A 150 -11.13 -0.22 -0.23
N LEU A 151 -10.55 -0.96 -1.18
CA LEU A 151 -9.17 -1.42 -1.09
C LEU A 151 -8.22 -0.22 -1.07
N SER A 152 -7.47 -0.10 0.03
CA SER A 152 -6.42 0.89 0.18
C SER A 152 -5.17 0.51 -0.62
N ASN A 153 -4.42 1.51 -1.06
CA ASN A 153 -3.10 1.29 -1.65
C ASN A 153 -2.19 0.54 -0.65
N GLU A 154 -1.29 -0.27 -1.18
CA GLU A 154 -0.41 -1.22 -0.49
C GLU A 154 -1.10 -2.40 0.19
N SER A 155 -2.44 -2.53 0.12
CA SER A 155 -3.14 -3.75 0.51
C SER A 155 -2.64 -4.94 -0.30
N PHE A 156 -2.52 -6.09 0.33
CA PHE A 156 -2.05 -7.33 -0.28
C PHE A 156 -3.26 -8.17 -0.69
N VAL A 157 -3.40 -8.42 -1.98
CA VAL A 157 -4.60 -9.02 -2.55
C VAL A 157 -4.25 -10.17 -3.48
N ASP A 158 -5.17 -11.12 -3.52
CA ASP A 158 -5.20 -12.21 -4.49
C ASP A 158 -6.26 -11.90 -5.53
N VAL A 159 -5.87 -11.92 -6.79
CA VAL A 159 -6.76 -11.66 -7.92
C VAL A 159 -6.79 -12.87 -8.82
N MET A 160 -8.00 -13.24 -9.21
CA MET A 160 -8.26 -14.23 -10.23
C MET A 160 -8.96 -13.58 -11.40
N GLY A 161 -8.51 -13.90 -12.60
CA GLY A 161 -9.10 -13.34 -13.81
C GLY A 161 -8.49 -13.95 -15.06
N VAL A 162 -8.98 -13.47 -16.21
CA VAL A 162 -8.50 -13.89 -17.52
C VAL A 162 -7.57 -12.83 -18.08
N VAL A 163 -6.43 -13.24 -18.62
CA VAL A 163 -5.50 -12.33 -19.30
C VAL A 163 -6.09 -11.91 -20.64
N VAL A 164 -6.12 -10.61 -20.90
CA VAL A 164 -6.67 -10.03 -22.14
C VAL A 164 -5.71 -8.99 -22.71
N LEU A 165 -5.76 -8.82 -24.03
CA LEU A 165 -5.10 -7.69 -24.67
C LEU A 165 -5.94 -6.43 -24.50
N PRO A 166 -5.35 -5.32 -24.03
CA PRO A 166 -6.05 -4.06 -23.95
C PRO A 166 -6.31 -3.50 -25.34
N LYS A 167 -7.37 -2.69 -25.50
CA LYS A 167 -7.67 -2.03 -26.78
C LYS A 167 -6.66 -0.94 -27.15
N GLU A 168 -6.12 -0.31 -26.12
CA GLU A 168 -5.08 0.72 -26.20
C GLU A 168 -3.93 0.30 -25.29
N GLU A 169 -2.71 0.70 -25.62
CA GLU A 169 -1.54 0.39 -24.80
C GLU A 169 -1.70 0.91 -23.36
N VAL A 170 -1.44 0.04 -22.38
CA VAL A 170 -1.58 0.40 -20.97
C VAL A 170 -0.37 1.24 -20.55
N LYS A 171 -0.63 2.52 -20.30
CA LYS A 171 0.38 3.43 -19.76
C LYS A 171 0.51 3.27 -18.25
N GLY A 172 1.74 3.17 -17.76
CA GLY A 172 2.03 3.15 -16.31
C GLY A 172 2.06 1.76 -15.67
N THR A 173 2.01 0.70 -16.48
CA THR A 173 2.33 -0.67 -16.04
C THR A 173 3.54 -1.22 -16.77
N THR A 174 4.26 -2.16 -16.16
CA THR A 174 5.37 -2.84 -16.83
C THR A 174 4.87 -3.88 -17.82
N GLN A 175 3.75 -4.55 -17.49
CA GLN A 175 3.11 -5.51 -18.39
C GLN A 175 2.15 -4.80 -19.34
N GLN A 176 2.12 -5.30 -20.58
CA GLN A 176 1.30 -4.79 -21.69
C GLN A 176 -0.01 -5.56 -21.90
N VAL A 177 -0.35 -6.42 -20.95
CA VAL A 177 -1.64 -7.14 -20.88
C VAL A 177 -2.47 -6.63 -19.70
N GLU A 178 -3.77 -6.91 -19.74
CA GLU A 178 -4.69 -6.65 -18.63
C GLU A 178 -5.25 -7.95 -18.06
N ILE A 179 -5.69 -7.90 -16.82
CA ILE A 179 -6.44 -9.00 -16.19
C ILE A 179 -7.90 -8.57 -16.07
N GLN A 180 -8.79 -9.26 -16.78
CA GLN A 180 -10.22 -9.15 -16.59
C GLN A 180 -10.60 -9.89 -15.30
N VAL A 181 -10.77 -9.13 -14.22
CA VAL A 181 -10.96 -9.65 -12.87
C VAL A 181 -12.30 -10.38 -12.74
N ARG A 182 -12.26 -11.57 -12.12
CA ARG A 182 -13.41 -12.40 -11.75
C ARG A 182 -13.54 -12.58 -10.23
N LYS A 183 -12.41 -12.70 -9.52
CA LYS A 183 -12.36 -12.79 -8.05
C LYS A 183 -11.28 -11.90 -7.47
N VAL A 184 -11.52 -11.33 -6.29
CA VAL A 184 -10.53 -10.51 -5.56
C VAL A 184 -10.65 -10.70 -4.05
N TYR A 185 -9.58 -11.13 -3.40
CA TYR A 185 -9.58 -11.32 -1.96
C TYR A 185 -8.47 -10.51 -1.31
N CYS A 186 -8.79 -9.76 -0.26
CA CYS A 186 -7.79 -9.00 0.49
C CYS A 186 -7.19 -9.88 1.59
N VAL A 187 -5.94 -10.31 1.37
CA VAL A 187 -5.18 -11.13 2.32
C VAL A 187 -4.73 -10.28 3.51
N ASN A 188 -4.33 -9.03 3.24
CA ASN A 188 -3.92 -8.10 4.27
C ASN A 188 -4.27 -6.67 3.85
N SER A 189 -5.18 -6.04 4.60
CA SER A 189 -5.59 -4.66 4.34
C SER A 189 -4.54 -3.68 4.89
N ALA A 190 -4.13 -2.74 4.05
CA ALA A 190 -3.24 -1.65 4.46
C ALA A 190 -4.03 -0.48 5.07
N LEU A 191 -3.35 0.34 5.86
CA LEU A 191 -3.95 1.57 6.39
C LEU A 191 -4.31 2.51 5.23
N PRO A 192 -5.53 3.11 5.22
CA PRO A 192 -5.93 4.04 4.16
C PRO A 192 -5.01 5.24 4.00
N LYS A 193 -4.41 5.71 5.10
CA LYS A 193 -3.42 6.78 5.11
C LYS A 193 -2.05 6.20 5.42
N LEU A 194 -1.20 6.12 4.39
CA LEU A 194 0.17 5.65 4.53
C LEU A 194 1.10 6.79 4.98
N PRO A 195 2.14 6.52 5.78
CA PRO A 195 3.12 7.52 6.19
C PRO A 195 4.07 7.92 5.05
N LEU A 196 4.16 7.10 4.00
CA LEU A 196 4.92 7.34 2.78
C LEU A 196 4.15 6.71 1.60
N LEU A 197 3.97 7.45 0.51
CA LEU A 197 3.43 6.90 -0.73
C LEU A 197 4.57 6.35 -1.59
N VAL A 198 4.41 5.15 -2.14
CA VAL A 198 5.41 4.53 -3.03
C VAL A 198 5.63 5.39 -4.28
N GLU A 199 4.59 6.05 -4.79
CA GLU A 199 4.68 6.97 -5.94
C GLU A 199 5.58 8.17 -5.62
N ASP A 200 5.33 8.87 -4.52
CA ASP A 200 6.16 10.02 -4.10
C ASP A 200 7.62 9.62 -3.84
N ALA A 201 7.85 8.41 -3.30
CA ALA A 201 9.19 7.88 -3.06
C ALA A 201 9.89 7.37 -4.33
N SER A 202 9.16 7.19 -5.43
CA SER A 202 9.70 6.69 -6.71
C SER A 202 10.00 7.81 -7.72
N ARG A 203 9.53 9.03 -7.47
CA ARG A 203 9.79 10.19 -8.34
C ARG A 203 11.24 10.63 -8.26
N SER A 204 11.75 11.08 -9.40
CA SER A 204 13.08 11.66 -9.52
C SER A 204 13.14 13.09 -8.96
N GLU A 205 14.35 13.55 -8.63
CA GLU A 205 14.56 14.94 -8.18
C GLU A 205 14.06 15.95 -9.21
N LYS A 206 14.24 15.68 -10.51
CA LYS A 206 13.74 16.53 -11.61
C LYS A 206 12.22 16.65 -11.61
N GLU A 207 11.51 15.56 -11.33
CA GLU A 207 10.04 15.59 -11.21
C GLU A 207 9.59 16.41 -10.00
N MET A 208 10.32 16.31 -8.89
CA MET A 208 10.06 17.13 -7.71
C MET A 208 10.33 18.61 -7.96
N GLU A 209 11.41 18.95 -8.67
CA GLU A 209 11.71 20.31 -9.12
C GLU A 209 10.64 20.85 -10.08
N ALA A 210 10.04 19.99 -10.89
CA ALA A 210 8.89 20.32 -11.74
C ALA A 210 7.57 20.48 -10.97
N GLY A 211 7.59 20.38 -9.64
CA GLY A 211 6.45 20.64 -8.76
C GLY A 211 5.61 19.42 -8.38
N LEU A 212 6.05 18.21 -8.73
CA LEU A 212 5.40 16.98 -8.25
C LEU A 212 5.77 16.72 -6.78
N SER A 213 4.84 16.17 -5.99
CA SER A 213 5.14 15.76 -4.62
C SER A 213 6.24 14.70 -4.58
N GLY A 214 7.06 14.72 -3.54
CA GLY A 214 8.10 13.72 -3.33
C GLY A 214 8.45 13.59 -1.86
N ALA A 215 9.30 12.63 -1.53
CA ALA A 215 9.71 12.36 -0.16
C ALA A 215 11.20 12.63 0.04
N ASN A 216 11.54 13.40 1.07
CA ASN A 216 12.94 13.63 1.45
C ASN A 216 13.57 12.37 2.05
N GLN A 217 14.90 12.35 2.14
CA GLN A 217 15.66 11.19 2.60
C GLN A 217 15.27 10.74 4.01
N ASP A 218 15.11 11.66 4.96
CA ASP A 218 14.77 11.32 6.35
C ASP A 218 13.39 10.65 6.46
N THR A 219 12.39 11.15 5.72
CA THR A 219 11.05 10.53 5.69
C THR A 219 11.12 9.12 5.11
N ARG A 220 11.95 8.92 4.07
CA ARG A 220 12.17 7.61 3.44
C ARG A 220 12.86 6.63 4.38
N LEU A 221 13.88 7.07 5.12
CA LEU A 221 14.59 6.23 6.11
C LEU A 221 13.73 5.90 7.33
N ASN A 222 12.93 6.86 7.82
CA ASN A 222 11.97 6.61 8.90
C ASN A 222 10.86 5.63 8.49
N ASN A 223 10.54 5.56 7.19
CA ASN A 223 9.55 4.67 6.63
C ASN A 223 10.16 3.62 5.69
N ARG A 224 11.37 3.13 6.03
CA ARG A 224 12.19 2.31 5.15
C ARG A 224 11.50 1.05 4.63
N VAL A 225 10.59 0.47 5.41
CA VAL A 225 9.80 -0.71 5.01
C VAL A 225 8.92 -0.43 3.77
N ILE A 226 8.42 0.80 3.61
CA ILE A 226 7.67 1.22 2.42
C ILE A 226 8.63 1.65 1.32
N ASP A 227 9.65 2.44 1.65
CA ASP A 227 10.62 2.94 0.68
C ASP A 227 11.37 1.81 -0.04
N LEU A 228 11.70 0.70 0.65
CA LEU A 228 12.28 -0.49 0.04
C LEU A 228 11.41 -1.14 -1.04
N ARG A 229 10.13 -0.76 -1.14
CA ARG A 229 9.21 -1.28 -2.15
C ARG A 229 9.28 -0.51 -3.46
N THR A 230 9.97 0.64 -3.53
CA THR A 230 10.12 1.39 -4.78
C THR A 230 10.94 0.58 -5.80
N PRO A 231 10.67 0.71 -7.11
CA PRO A 231 11.42 -0.02 -8.14
C PRO A 231 12.93 0.22 -8.06
N ALA A 232 13.35 1.47 -7.80
CA ALA A 232 14.75 1.83 -7.65
C ALA A 232 15.42 1.11 -6.47
N ASN A 233 14.83 1.13 -5.26
CA ASN A 233 15.40 0.43 -4.11
C ASN A 233 15.42 -1.09 -4.34
N GLN A 234 14.36 -1.66 -4.91
CA GLN A 234 14.33 -3.08 -5.26
C GLN A 234 15.47 -3.46 -6.22
N ALA A 235 15.79 -2.62 -7.20
CA ALA A 235 16.93 -2.82 -8.09
C ALA A 235 18.27 -2.66 -7.36
N ILE A 236 18.45 -1.59 -6.57
CA ILE A 236 19.68 -1.30 -5.82
C ILE A 236 20.08 -2.48 -4.93
N PHE A 237 19.14 -3.02 -4.15
CA PHE A 237 19.44 -4.14 -3.23
C PHE A 237 19.66 -5.47 -3.95
N ARG A 238 19.04 -5.70 -5.11
CA ARG A 238 19.36 -6.86 -5.95
C ARG A 238 20.77 -6.76 -6.52
N ILE A 239 21.15 -5.59 -7.02
CA ILE A 239 22.51 -5.33 -7.52
C ILE A 239 23.52 -5.50 -6.40
N GLN A 240 23.27 -4.95 -5.21
CA GLN A 240 24.13 -5.14 -4.03
C GLN A 240 24.32 -6.64 -3.71
N GLY A 241 23.24 -7.43 -3.75
CA GLY A 241 23.32 -8.87 -3.57
C GLY A 241 24.17 -9.57 -4.64
N GLN A 242 24.08 -9.15 -5.91
CA GLN A 242 24.91 -9.68 -6.99
C GLN A 242 26.39 -9.31 -6.82
N VAL A 243 26.70 -8.10 -6.35
CA VAL A 243 28.09 -7.71 -6.06
C VAL A 243 28.70 -8.63 -5.00
N GLN A 244 27.99 -8.90 -3.90
CA GLN A 244 28.45 -9.82 -2.85
C GLN A 244 28.60 -11.26 -3.34
N LYS A 245 27.70 -11.70 -4.24
CA LYS A 245 27.76 -13.02 -4.84
C LYS A 245 29.00 -13.15 -5.74
N ALA A 246 29.18 -12.21 -6.67
CA ALA A 246 30.31 -12.20 -7.59
C ALA A 246 31.67 -12.14 -6.87
N PHE A 247 31.77 -11.35 -5.79
CA PHE A 247 32.95 -11.30 -4.93
C PHE A 247 33.31 -12.68 -4.35
N ARG A 248 32.31 -13.38 -3.77
CA ARG A 248 32.51 -14.71 -3.19
C ARG A 248 32.87 -15.74 -4.25
N GLU A 249 32.16 -15.77 -5.38
CA GLU A 249 32.44 -16.70 -6.49
C GLU A 249 33.85 -16.52 -7.06
N PHE A 250 34.34 -15.28 -7.17
CA PHE A 250 35.70 -15.02 -7.61
C PHE A 250 36.75 -15.56 -6.64
N LEU A 251 36.59 -15.33 -5.33
CA LEU A 251 37.54 -15.80 -4.32
C LEU A 251 37.49 -17.32 -4.16
N ASP A 252 36.31 -17.93 -4.22
CA ASP A 252 36.13 -19.38 -4.24
C ASP A 252 36.86 -20.01 -5.43
N SER A 253 36.81 -19.39 -6.61
CA SER A 253 37.59 -19.82 -7.79
C SER A 253 39.12 -19.70 -7.64
N LYS A 254 39.58 -19.10 -6.55
CA LYS A 254 40.99 -18.93 -6.17
C LYS A 254 41.34 -19.71 -4.90
N ASP A 255 40.50 -20.69 -4.51
CA ASP A 255 40.68 -21.56 -3.35
C ASP A 255 40.74 -20.80 -2.00
N PHE A 256 40.14 -19.61 -1.92
CA PHE A 256 39.97 -18.92 -0.64
C PHE A 256 38.89 -19.59 0.20
N VAL A 257 39.10 -19.64 1.52
CA VAL A 257 38.13 -20.17 2.49
C VAL A 257 37.39 -19.02 3.16
N GLU A 258 36.05 -19.04 3.12
CA GLU A 258 35.22 -18.06 3.83
C GLU A 258 35.33 -18.25 5.36
N ILE A 259 35.51 -17.14 6.09
CA ILE A 259 35.62 -17.14 7.56
C ILE A 259 34.58 -16.21 8.20
N HIS A 260 34.14 -16.55 9.41
CA HIS A 260 33.25 -15.71 10.22
C HIS A 260 33.92 -15.36 11.56
N THR A 261 34.37 -14.11 11.67
CA THR A 261 35.04 -13.60 12.89
C THR A 261 34.05 -12.91 13.84
N PRO A 262 34.31 -12.93 15.16
CA PRO A 262 33.46 -12.26 16.14
C PRO A 262 33.41 -10.74 15.89
N LYS A 263 32.22 -10.13 16.08
CA LYS A 263 32.01 -8.68 15.96
C LYS A 263 31.93 -7.99 17.32
N LEU A 264 31.96 -8.76 18.40
CA LEU A 264 32.06 -8.32 19.79
C LEU A 264 33.44 -8.67 20.32
N MET A 265 34.11 -7.70 20.94
CA MET A 265 35.45 -7.87 21.50
C MET A 265 35.49 -7.34 22.94
N ALA A 266 36.39 -7.88 23.76
CA ALA A 266 36.54 -7.50 25.17
C ALA A 266 37.27 -6.16 25.37
N GLY A 267 37.89 -5.59 24.34
CA GLY A 267 38.68 -4.36 24.41
C GLY A 267 38.71 -3.61 23.07
N SER A 268 39.18 -2.36 23.08
CA SER A 268 39.20 -1.47 21.91
C SER A 268 39.98 -2.07 20.74
N SER A 269 39.44 -2.00 19.51
CA SER A 269 40.24 -2.21 18.30
C SER A 269 41.36 -1.18 18.23
N GLU A 270 42.49 -1.57 17.64
CA GLU A 270 43.65 -0.70 17.44
C GLU A 270 43.25 0.66 16.85
N GLY A 271 43.82 1.72 17.43
CA GLY A 271 43.79 3.07 16.86
C GLY A 271 42.64 3.95 17.34
N GLY A 272 42.85 4.62 18.49
CA GLY A 272 42.45 6.01 18.83
C GLY A 272 41.04 6.52 18.57
N SER A 273 40.13 5.70 18.07
CA SER A 273 38.81 6.06 17.59
C SER A 273 37.75 5.72 18.63
N ALA A 274 36.63 6.43 18.59
CA ALA A 274 35.52 6.20 19.49
C ALA A 274 34.90 4.82 19.20
N VAL A 275 35.30 3.80 19.96
CA VAL A 275 34.69 2.47 19.91
C VAL A 275 33.28 2.48 20.51
N PHE A 276 32.36 1.77 19.87
CA PHE A 276 31.03 1.53 20.44
C PHE A 276 31.13 0.53 21.59
N ARG A 277 31.07 1.03 22.82
CA ARG A 277 31.08 0.22 24.04
C ARG A 277 29.67 -0.24 24.41
N LEU A 278 29.57 -1.45 24.93
CA LEU A 278 28.35 -2.04 25.46
C LEU A 278 28.65 -2.84 26.73
N ASP A 279 27.66 -2.97 27.60
CA ASP A 279 27.70 -3.96 28.68
C ASP A 279 27.31 -5.32 28.12
N TYR A 280 28.15 -6.32 28.35
CA TYR A 280 27.90 -7.69 27.97
C TYR A 280 27.94 -8.57 29.23
N LYS A 281 26.78 -8.72 29.86
CA LYS A 281 26.60 -9.50 31.10
C LYS A 281 27.48 -9.00 32.26
N GLY A 282 27.56 -7.68 32.44
CA GLY A 282 28.39 -7.07 33.49
C GLY A 282 29.87 -6.98 33.15
N GLN A 283 30.27 -7.32 31.92
CA GLN A 283 31.63 -7.13 31.40
C GLN A 283 31.60 -6.11 30.26
N PRO A 284 32.57 -5.16 30.22
CA PRO A 284 32.65 -4.24 29.11
C PRO A 284 33.03 -4.99 27.82
N ALA A 285 32.31 -4.70 26.74
CA ALA A 285 32.62 -5.15 25.40
C ALA A 285 32.56 -3.98 24.42
N CYS A 286 33.08 -4.17 23.22
CA CYS A 286 32.92 -3.23 22.12
C CYS A 286 32.68 -3.92 20.78
N LEU A 287 32.13 -3.17 19.84
CA LEU A 287 32.00 -3.62 18.45
C LEU A 287 33.34 -3.52 17.71
N ALA A 288 33.70 -4.57 16.99
CA ALA A 288 34.86 -4.57 16.10
C ALA A 288 34.65 -3.60 14.94
N GLN A 289 35.65 -2.77 14.64
CA GLN A 289 35.62 -1.82 13.51
C GLN A 289 35.91 -2.49 12.18
N SER A 290 36.80 -3.48 12.20
CA SER A 290 37.17 -4.30 11.05
C SER A 290 37.55 -5.71 11.52
N PRO A 291 37.66 -6.70 10.62
CA PRO A 291 38.09 -8.05 10.95
C PRO A 291 39.63 -8.24 10.96
N GLN A 292 40.42 -7.16 10.81
CA GLN A 292 41.89 -7.16 10.88
C GLN A 292 42.40 -7.45 12.29
#